data_AF-A0A4Q0ZLI3-F1
#
_entry.id   AF-A0A4Q0ZLI3-F1
#
_cell.length_a   1.000
_cell.length_b   1.000
_cell.length_c   1.000
_cell.angle_alpha   90.00
_cell.angle_beta   90.00
_cell.angle_gamma   90.00
#
_symmetry.space_group_name_H-M   'P 1'
#
loop_
_entity.id
_entity.type
_entity.pdbx_description
1 polymer ?
#
loop_
_entity_poly.entity_id
_entity_poly.type
_entity_poly.pdbx_seq_one_letter_code
_entity_poly.pdbx_strand_id
1 'polypeptide(L)'
;MSLTTKMLLISSLLFSSAYANSIDDKVINFEKNRFSKNKRVEIKDLSISLKKELPLKGWYGFIIDVNAQIANKNLNAKDIIFSNGEVMAPQLVDIKTGKSYKDLMTPDLTSIYYSKKRLIAGTDNASDKLVVFSDPLCPFCIEFIPKVIEYVKEHKDIALYYYHFPLFQLHPASKTIVRAMIVAKQKGVKDVELKVYKANFNKYFEPDEKDVSKILKAFNKVLKTNIKLDEINKKSIDEEVFTDINMGENVMVEGTPTIFVNGKQDKTKLEYEMLGKE
;
A
#
# COMPACT_ATOMS: atom_id res chain seq x y z
N MET A 1 38.92 -27.91 69.37
CA MET A 1 39.09 -26.43 69.47
C MET A 1 40.21 -26.07 68.50
N SER A 2 40.08 -25.22 67.49
CA SER A 2 39.17 -24.11 67.26
C SER A 2 38.98 -23.89 65.76
N LEU A 3 37.75 -23.51 65.41
CA LEU A 3 37.30 -22.74 64.25
C LEU A 3 38.36 -21.81 63.64
N THR A 4 38.42 -21.73 62.31
CA THR A 4 37.91 -20.54 61.57
C THR A 4 37.81 -20.82 60.08
N THR A 5 36.70 -20.33 59.53
CA THR A 5 36.07 -20.68 58.26
C THR A 5 36.72 -19.94 57.08
N LYS A 6 36.94 -20.66 55.97
CA LYS A 6 37.25 -20.09 54.64
C LYS A 6 36.17 -19.07 54.26
N MET A 7 36.52 -17.79 54.18
CA MET A 7 35.66 -16.80 53.52
C MET A 7 36.11 -16.64 52.07
N LEU A 8 35.36 -17.27 51.16
CA LEU A 8 35.44 -16.98 49.73
C LEU A 8 35.07 -15.51 49.49
N LEU A 9 35.92 -14.82 48.73
CA LEU A 9 35.54 -13.60 48.03
C LEU A 9 34.35 -13.92 47.11
N ILE A 10 33.18 -13.35 47.42
CA ILE A 10 32.05 -13.28 46.48
C ILE A 10 31.93 -11.83 46.04
N SER A 11 32.15 -11.65 44.74
CA SER A 11 32.05 -10.42 43.98
C SER A 11 30.71 -9.72 44.16
N SER A 12 30.73 -8.42 44.43
CA SER A 12 29.66 -7.49 44.05
C SER A 12 30.18 -6.60 42.92
N LEU A 13 30.28 -7.17 41.72
CA LEU A 13 30.21 -6.37 40.49
C LEU A 13 28.81 -5.76 40.47
N LEU A 14 28.71 -4.51 40.92
CA LEU A 14 27.56 -3.65 40.65
C LEU A 14 27.47 -3.50 39.14
N PHE A 15 26.73 -4.40 38.49
CA PHE A 15 26.15 -4.12 37.18
C PHE A 15 25.18 -2.95 37.38
N SER A 16 25.72 -1.74 37.28
CA SER A 16 24.93 -0.60 36.86
C SER A 16 24.46 -0.95 35.45
N SER A 17 23.26 -1.50 35.33
CA SER A 17 22.51 -1.46 34.09
C SER A 17 22.22 0.01 33.82
N ALA A 18 23.22 0.73 33.30
CA ALA A 18 22.96 1.94 32.55
C ALA A 18 21.90 1.55 31.53
N TYR A 19 20.73 2.20 31.60
CA TYR A 19 19.71 2.10 30.58
C TYR A 19 20.37 2.55 29.27
N ALA A 20 20.95 1.62 28.53
CA ALA A 20 21.37 1.87 27.17
C ALA A 20 20.07 2.06 26.39
N ASN A 21 19.62 3.31 26.24
CA ASN A 21 18.48 3.65 25.39
C ASN A 21 18.74 3.03 24.03
N SER A 22 17.98 1.99 23.70
CA SER A 22 18.15 1.26 22.46
C SER A 22 17.89 2.22 21.29
N ILE A 23 18.43 1.92 20.11
CA ILE A 23 18.11 2.69 18.91
C ILE A 23 16.58 2.78 18.71
N ASP A 24 15.86 1.71 19.06
CA ASP A 24 14.40 1.60 19.00
C ASP A 24 13.75 2.64 19.92
N ASP A 25 14.19 2.77 21.17
CA ASP A 25 13.69 3.78 22.11
C ASP A 25 13.95 5.21 21.61
N LYS A 26 15.14 5.46 21.04
CA LYS A 26 15.49 6.76 20.46
C LYS A 26 14.58 7.11 19.27
N VAL A 27 14.33 6.15 18.38
CA VAL A 27 13.44 6.29 17.22
C VAL A 27 12.02 6.60 17.67
N ILE A 28 11.44 5.79 18.57
CA ILE A 28 10.09 5.98 19.10
C ILE A 28 9.95 7.36 19.77
N ASN A 29 10.91 7.74 20.61
CA ASN A 29 10.87 9.03 21.31
C ASN A 29 11.00 10.22 20.34
N PHE A 30 11.84 10.10 19.32
CA PHE A 30 11.94 11.10 18.25
C PHE A 30 10.61 11.26 17.52
N GLU A 31 10.00 10.14 17.11
CA GLU A 31 8.73 10.13 16.39
C GLU A 31 7.58 10.71 17.20
N LYS A 32 7.45 10.33 18.48
CA LYS A 32 6.49 10.94 19.41
C LYS A 32 6.66 12.45 19.45
N ASN A 33 7.89 12.95 19.65
CA ASN A 33 8.17 14.38 19.65
C ASN A 33 7.86 15.06 18.31
N ARG A 34 8.20 14.42 17.18
CA ARG A 34 7.95 14.94 15.83
C ARG A 34 6.45 15.16 15.59
N PHE A 35 5.60 14.19 15.93
CA PHE A 35 4.15 14.29 15.77
C PHE A 35 3.51 15.26 16.77
N SER A 36 3.97 15.31 18.03
CA SER A 36 3.44 16.23 19.05
C SER A 36 3.60 17.72 18.71
N LYS A 37 4.50 18.07 17.76
CA LYS A 37 4.64 19.46 17.28
C LYS A 37 3.39 19.97 16.57
N ASN A 38 2.58 19.08 15.98
CA ASN A 38 1.32 19.46 15.36
C ASN A 38 0.17 19.31 16.36
N LYS A 39 -0.31 20.42 16.92
CA LYS A 39 -1.40 20.45 17.91
C LYS A 39 -2.72 19.83 17.43
N ARG A 40 -2.87 19.57 16.13
CA ARG A 40 -4.04 18.90 15.54
C ARG A 40 -3.94 17.38 15.55
N VAL A 41 -2.79 16.82 15.95
CA VAL A 41 -2.52 15.39 15.96
C VAL A 41 -2.44 14.92 17.41
N GLU A 42 -3.29 13.98 17.78
CA GLU A 42 -3.21 13.26 19.05
C GLU A 42 -2.76 11.82 18.78
N ILE A 43 -1.56 11.47 19.22
CA ILE A 43 -1.04 10.09 19.07
C ILE A 43 -1.72 9.20 20.11
N LYS A 44 -2.40 8.14 19.67
CA LYS A 44 -2.99 7.11 20.53
C LYS A 44 -2.01 5.97 20.77
N ASP A 45 -1.34 5.51 19.71
CA ASP A 45 -0.30 4.49 19.77
C ASP A 45 0.80 4.77 18.72
N LEU A 46 2.02 4.40 19.06
CA LEU A 46 3.17 4.48 18.17
C LEU A 46 4.11 3.31 18.47
N SER A 47 4.28 2.42 17.50
CA SER A 47 5.04 1.19 17.66
C SER A 47 5.90 0.87 16.44
N ILE A 48 7.05 0.21 16.64
CA ILE A 48 7.86 -0.32 15.55
C ILE A 48 7.25 -1.65 15.11
N SER A 49 6.71 -1.72 13.89
CA SER A 49 6.17 -2.94 13.31
C SER A 49 7.23 -3.74 12.53
N LEU A 50 8.28 -3.09 12.05
CA LEU A 50 9.44 -3.75 11.45
C LEU A 50 10.72 -2.97 11.76
N LYS A 51 11.79 -3.69 12.08
CA LYS A 51 13.16 -3.19 12.08
C LYS A 51 14.00 -4.07 11.18
N LYS A 52 14.74 -3.47 10.25
CA LYS A 52 15.58 -4.18 9.28
C LYS A 52 16.95 -3.53 9.19
N GLU A 53 18.01 -4.32 9.35
CA GLU A 53 19.37 -3.85 9.07
C GLU A 53 19.53 -3.61 7.55
N LEU A 54 20.06 -2.45 7.19
CA LEU A 54 20.30 -2.09 5.81
C LEU A 54 21.69 -2.57 5.38
N PRO A 55 21.97 -2.70 4.06
CA PRO A 55 23.32 -2.94 3.56
C PRO A 55 24.18 -1.65 3.64
N LEU A 56 24.13 -1.00 4.80
CA LEU A 56 24.84 0.20 5.21
C LEU A 56 25.20 0.01 6.68
N LYS A 57 26.50 -0.08 6.96
CA LYS A 57 26.99 -0.45 8.30
C LYS A 57 26.36 0.43 9.39
N GLY A 58 25.66 -0.21 10.34
CA GLY A 58 25.05 0.44 11.49
C GLY A 58 23.73 1.16 11.21
N TRP A 59 23.22 1.13 9.97
CA TRP A 59 21.94 1.72 9.62
C TRP A 59 20.82 0.69 9.63
N TYR A 60 19.66 1.12 10.12
CA TYR A 60 18.44 0.35 10.17
C TYR A 60 17.31 1.13 9.50
N GLY A 61 16.43 0.42 8.81
CA GLY A 61 15.11 0.90 8.43
C GLY A 61 14.07 0.44 9.44
N PHE A 62 13.12 1.31 9.73
CA PHE A 62 12.02 1.06 10.64
C PHE A 62 10.69 1.33 9.93
N ILE A 63 9.73 0.43 10.06
CA ILE A 63 8.32 0.72 9.80
C ILE A 63 7.68 1.04 11.15
N ILE A 64 7.10 2.23 11.25
CA ILE A 64 6.43 2.73 12.43
C ILE A 64 4.93 2.72 12.17
N ASP A 65 4.19 1.98 12.98
CA ASP A 65 2.73 2.02 13.00
C ASP A 65 2.30 3.21 13.85
N VAL A 66 1.53 4.11 13.25
CA VAL A 66 1.05 5.35 13.86
C VAL A 66 -0.47 5.28 13.95
N ASN A 67 -0.99 5.14 15.16
CA ASN A 67 -2.41 5.32 15.45
C ASN A 67 -2.59 6.72 16.04
N ALA A 68 -3.27 7.59 15.31
CA ALA A 68 -3.46 8.97 15.72
C ALA A 68 -4.89 9.44 15.44
N GLN A 69 -5.30 10.51 16.13
CA GLN A 69 -6.53 11.23 15.86
C GLN A 69 -6.18 12.60 15.29
N ILE A 70 -6.75 12.93 14.12
CA ILE A 70 -6.59 14.24 13.47
C ILE A 70 -7.96 14.83 13.22
N ALA A 71 -8.25 15.99 13.82
CA ALA A 71 -9.53 16.69 13.67
C ALA A 71 -10.75 15.76 13.87
N ASN A 72 -10.74 14.97 14.96
CA ASN A 72 -11.75 13.98 15.35
C ASN A 72 -11.89 12.76 14.43
N LYS A 73 -10.97 12.55 13.49
CA LYS A 73 -10.90 11.32 12.68
C LYS A 73 -9.73 10.46 13.13
N ASN A 74 -9.99 9.17 13.33
CA ASN A 74 -8.92 8.19 13.56
C ASN A 74 -8.16 7.97 12.25
N LEU A 75 -6.84 7.92 12.37
CA LEU A 75 -5.88 7.65 11.30
C LEU A 75 -4.98 6.51 11.77
N ASN A 76 -4.95 5.44 10.98
CA ASN A 76 -3.90 4.44 11.05
C ASN A 76 -3.00 4.67 9.86
N ALA A 77 -1.71 4.90 10.10
CA ALA A 77 -0.72 5.11 9.06
C ALA A 77 0.54 4.31 9.37
N LYS A 78 1.32 4.03 8.33
CA LYS A 78 2.66 3.47 8.45
C LYS A 78 3.65 4.51 7.95
N ASP A 79 4.73 4.73 8.69
CA ASP A 79 5.85 5.56 8.24
C ASP A 79 7.13 4.73 8.14
N ILE A 80 7.98 5.06 7.16
CA ILE A 80 9.30 4.46 7.00
C ILE A 80 10.34 5.50 7.37
N ILE A 81 11.15 5.18 8.37
CA ILE A 81 12.22 6.04 8.85
C ILE A 81 13.53 5.25 8.94
N PHE A 82 14.65 5.91 8.69
CA PHE A 82 15.98 5.29 8.73
C PHE A 82 16.81 5.92 9.85
N SER A 83 17.59 5.11 10.56
CA SER A 83 18.47 5.62 11.61
C SER A 83 19.68 4.73 11.83
N ASN A 84 20.79 5.35 12.24
CA ASN A 84 21.96 4.69 12.83
C ASN A 84 22.04 4.86 14.36
N GLY A 85 21.01 5.45 15.00
CA GLY A 85 20.97 5.73 16.44
C GLY A 85 21.55 7.08 16.87
N GLU A 86 22.09 7.85 15.93
CA GLU A 86 22.55 9.23 16.11
C GLU A 86 21.72 10.22 15.29
N VAL A 87 21.38 9.84 14.04
CA VAL A 87 20.57 10.65 13.13
C VAL A 87 19.34 9.89 12.62
N MET A 88 18.33 10.64 12.21
CA MET A 88 17.09 10.14 11.61
C MET A 88 16.98 10.70 10.19
N ALA A 89 16.67 9.83 9.23
CA ALA A 89 16.51 10.20 7.83
C ALA A 89 15.16 9.67 7.30
N PRO A 90 14.22 10.56 6.87
CA PRO A 90 12.94 10.16 6.27
C PRO A 90 13.10 9.57 4.86
N GLN A 91 14.24 9.84 4.24
CA GLN A 91 14.60 9.32 2.94
C GLN A 91 16.08 8.98 2.95
N LEU A 92 16.40 7.80 2.44
CA LEU A 92 17.77 7.33 2.29
C LEU A 92 17.88 6.73 0.89
N VAL A 93 18.83 7.24 0.10
CA VAL A 93 19.00 6.89 -1.31
C VAL A 93 20.46 6.50 -1.52
N ASP A 94 20.68 5.40 -2.23
CA ASP A 94 22.02 5.02 -2.67
C ASP A 94 22.47 5.97 -3.79
N ILE A 95 23.55 6.71 -3.53
CA ILE A 95 24.04 7.75 -4.46
C ILE A 95 24.54 7.20 -5.79
N LYS A 96 24.95 5.93 -5.86
CA LYS A 96 25.51 5.33 -7.08
C LYS A 96 24.41 4.86 -8.02
N THR A 97 23.34 4.32 -7.46
CA THR A 97 22.25 3.68 -8.21
C THR A 97 20.99 4.54 -8.27
N GLY A 98 20.88 5.57 -7.42
CA GLY A 98 19.67 6.38 -7.26
C GLY A 98 18.51 5.63 -6.59
N LYS A 99 18.72 4.39 -6.13
CA LYS A 99 17.66 3.56 -5.53
C LYS A 99 17.38 3.98 -4.10
N SER A 100 16.09 4.02 -3.75
CA SER A 100 15.65 4.33 -2.40
C SER A 100 15.77 3.09 -1.50
N TYR A 101 16.31 3.25 -0.30
CA TYR A 101 16.31 2.19 0.71
C TYR A 101 14.90 1.86 1.22
N LYS A 102 13.88 2.70 0.92
CA LYS A 102 12.47 2.37 1.19
C LYS A 102 12.03 1.12 0.43
N ASP A 103 12.64 0.83 -0.72
CA ASP A 103 12.30 -0.34 -1.52
C ASP A 103 12.61 -1.65 -0.78
N LEU A 104 13.57 -1.64 0.15
CA LEU A 104 13.89 -2.80 0.98
C LEU A 104 12.91 -2.99 2.14
N MET A 105 12.05 -2.00 2.40
CA MET A 105 11.10 -1.98 3.50
C MET A 105 9.68 -2.34 3.06
N THR A 106 9.35 -2.24 1.78
CA THR A 106 8.04 -2.65 1.27
C THR A 106 7.79 -4.13 1.57
N PRO A 107 6.66 -4.48 2.21
CA PRO A 107 6.29 -5.88 2.44
C PRO A 107 5.98 -6.63 1.14
N ASP A 108 6.39 -7.90 1.09
CA ASP A 108 5.98 -8.81 0.02
C ASP A 108 4.50 -9.22 0.18
N LEU A 109 3.82 -9.49 -0.94
CA LEU A 109 2.44 -9.97 -0.92
C LEU A 109 2.36 -11.41 -0.47
N THR A 110 1.38 -11.69 0.38
CA THR A 110 1.01 -13.06 0.78
C THR A 110 -0.14 -13.60 -0.07
N SER A 111 -0.57 -14.84 0.20
CA SER A 111 -1.63 -15.50 -0.57
C SER A 111 -2.98 -14.77 -0.56
N ILE A 112 -3.24 -13.91 0.43
CA ILE A 112 -4.50 -13.16 0.56
C ILE A 112 -4.73 -12.17 -0.60
N TYR A 113 -3.67 -11.81 -1.32
CA TYR A 113 -3.74 -10.88 -2.47
C TYR A 113 -4.18 -11.56 -3.77
N TYR A 114 -4.27 -12.89 -3.80
CA TYR A 114 -4.58 -13.67 -5.02
C TYR A 114 -6.02 -14.21 -5.02
N SER A 115 -6.97 -13.41 -4.53
CA SER A 115 -8.39 -13.83 -4.47
C SER A 115 -9.04 -13.90 -5.85
N LYS A 116 -9.85 -14.94 -6.12
CA LYS A 116 -10.56 -15.09 -7.40
C LYS A 116 -11.45 -13.89 -7.74
N LYS A 117 -12.00 -13.21 -6.74
CA LYS A 117 -12.83 -12.00 -6.90
C LYS A 117 -12.06 -10.84 -7.55
N ARG A 118 -10.73 -10.81 -7.36
CA ARG A 118 -9.83 -9.77 -7.87
C ARG A 118 -9.15 -10.18 -9.17
N LEU A 119 -9.27 -11.44 -9.60
CA LEU A 119 -8.75 -11.90 -10.89
C LEU A 119 -9.52 -11.23 -12.04
N ILE A 120 -8.81 -10.50 -12.91
CA ILE A 120 -9.40 -9.78 -14.05
C ILE A 120 -8.88 -10.25 -15.41
N ALA A 121 -7.75 -10.95 -15.46
CA ALA A 121 -7.22 -11.59 -16.65
C ALA A 121 -6.36 -12.81 -16.25
N GLY A 122 -6.24 -13.79 -17.15
CA GLY A 122 -5.54 -15.05 -16.88
C GLY A 122 -6.38 -16.05 -16.07
N THR A 123 -5.70 -17.01 -15.43
CA THR A 123 -6.34 -18.06 -14.60
C THR A 123 -5.68 -18.13 -13.23
N ASP A 124 -6.43 -18.52 -12.19
CA ASP A 124 -5.91 -18.62 -10.83
C ASP A 124 -4.86 -19.71 -10.61
N ASN A 125 -4.71 -20.62 -11.57
CA ASN A 125 -3.69 -21.68 -11.61
C ASN A 125 -2.39 -21.25 -12.32
N ALA A 126 -2.31 -20.02 -12.82
CA ALA A 126 -1.09 -19.47 -13.42
C ALA A 126 0.11 -19.55 -12.47
N SER A 127 1.28 -19.85 -13.03
CA SER A 127 2.55 -19.87 -12.31
C SER A 127 2.98 -18.47 -11.89
N ASP A 128 2.83 -17.50 -12.80
CA ASP A 128 3.14 -16.10 -12.56
C ASP A 128 1.91 -15.31 -12.12
N LYS A 129 2.09 -14.47 -11.09
CA LYS A 129 1.01 -13.69 -10.49
C LYS A 129 1.37 -12.23 -10.44
N LEU A 130 0.51 -11.42 -11.04
CA LEU A 130 0.57 -9.97 -11.03
C LEU A 130 -0.54 -9.43 -10.13
N VAL A 131 -0.19 -8.50 -9.25
CA VAL A 131 -1.18 -7.74 -8.47
C VAL A 131 -0.98 -6.26 -8.78
N VAL A 132 -2.07 -5.56 -9.06
CA VAL A 132 -2.03 -4.14 -9.38
C VAL A 132 -2.99 -3.37 -8.48
N PHE A 133 -2.50 -2.24 -7.96
CA PHE A 133 -3.28 -1.22 -7.26
C PHE A 133 -3.40 0.00 -8.17
N SER A 134 -4.62 0.41 -8.45
CA SER A 134 -4.84 1.41 -9.49
C SER A 134 -6.07 2.29 -9.29
N ASP A 135 -5.97 3.50 -9.83
CA ASP A 135 -7.02 4.51 -9.84
C ASP A 135 -7.52 4.71 -11.29
N PRO A 136 -8.82 4.53 -11.58
CA PRO A 136 -9.35 4.63 -12.94
C PRO A 136 -9.25 6.01 -13.60
N LEU A 137 -8.97 7.07 -12.84
CA LEU A 137 -8.79 8.43 -13.37
C LEU A 137 -7.34 8.92 -13.29
N CYS A 138 -6.41 8.12 -12.77
CA CYS A 138 -5.00 8.48 -12.78
C CYS A 138 -4.44 8.38 -14.21
N PRO A 139 -3.82 9.46 -14.75
CA PRO A 139 -3.29 9.46 -16.12
C PRO A 139 -2.32 8.32 -16.41
N PHE A 140 -1.40 8.04 -15.48
CA PHE A 140 -0.44 6.93 -15.63
C PHE A 140 -1.13 5.56 -15.63
N CYS A 141 -2.22 5.40 -14.87
CA CYS A 141 -3.00 4.16 -14.86
C CYS A 141 -3.76 3.95 -16.17
N ILE A 142 -4.33 5.02 -16.73
CA ILE A 142 -5.02 5.02 -18.03
C ILE A 142 -4.12 4.49 -19.14
N GLU A 143 -2.83 4.86 -19.12
CA GLU A 143 -1.86 4.38 -20.09
C GLU A 143 -1.34 2.96 -19.80
N PHE A 144 -1.12 2.63 -18.52
CA PHE A 144 -0.43 1.41 -18.11
C PHE A 144 -1.34 0.18 -18.04
N ILE A 145 -2.51 0.31 -17.41
CA ILE A 145 -3.36 -0.83 -17.05
C ILE A 145 -3.87 -1.58 -18.29
N PRO A 146 -4.31 -0.92 -19.38
CA PRO A 146 -4.67 -1.64 -20.60
C PRO A 146 -3.54 -2.50 -21.15
N LYS A 147 -2.28 -2.04 -21.11
CA LYS A 147 -1.12 -2.79 -21.62
C LYS A 147 -0.91 -4.09 -20.84
N VAL A 148 -0.94 -4.01 -19.50
CA VAL A 148 -0.81 -5.18 -18.63
C VAL A 148 -1.95 -6.18 -18.86
N ILE A 149 -3.20 -5.70 -18.96
CA ILE A 149 -4.35 -6.58 -19.20
C ILE A 149 -4.22 -7.30 -20.54
N GLU A 150 -3.88 -6.59 -21.63
CA GLU A 150 -3.74 -7.22 -22.95
C GLU A 150 -2.57 -8.19 -22.97
N TYR A 151 -1.43 -7.86 -22.35
CA TYR A 151 -0.30 -8.78 -22.19
C TYR A 151 -0.73 -10.07 -21.48
N VAL A 152 -1.39 -9.98 -20.32
CA VAL A 152 -1.85 -11.19 -19.61
C VAL A 152 -2.85 -12.01 -20.43
N LYS A 153 -3.66 -11.38 -21.29
CA LYS A 153 -4.59 -12.11 -22.16
C LYS A 153 -3.88 -12.94 -23.25
N GLU A 154 -2.68 -12.54 -23.64
CA GLU A 154 -1.85 -13.24 -24.63
C GLU A 154 -0.99 -14.35 -23.99
N HIS A 155 -0.79 -14.32 -22.68
CA HIS A 155 0.08 -15.24 -21.94
C HIS A 155 -0.70 -16.06 -20.89
N LYS A 156 -0.90 -17.36 -21.16
CA LYS A 156 -1.75 -18.24 -20.33
C LYS A 156 -1.21 -18.51 -18.92
N ASP A 157 0.10 -18.36 -18.73
CA ASP A 157 0.81 -18.68 -17.49
C ASP A 157 0.85 -17.53 -16.50
N ILE A 158 0.12 -16.43 -16.79
CA ILE A 158 0.06 -15.23 -15.98
C ILE A 158 -1.36 -15.01 -15.46
N ALA A 159 -1.49 -14.70 -14.17
CA ALA A 159 -2.72 -14.21 -13.55
C ALA A 159 -2.60 -12.73 -13.20
N LEU A 160 -3.64 -11.94 -13.50
CA LEU A 160 -3.72 -10.54 -13.14
C LEU A 160 -4.82 -10.29 -12.11
N TYR A 161 -4.41 -9.86 -10.92
CA TYR A 161 -5.30 -9.46 -9.84
C TYR A 161 -5.31 -7.93 -9.70
N TYR A 162 -6.51 -7.35 -9.58
CA TYR A 162 -6.71 -5.91 -9.57
C TYR A 162 -7.39 -5.46 -8.29
N TYR A 163 -6.81 -4.43 -7.65
CA TYR A 163 -7.32 -3.79 -6.45
C TYR A 163 -7.61 -2.31 -6.72
N HIS A 164 -8.79 -1.85 -6.32
CA HIS A 164 -9.14 -0.45 -6.41
C HIS A 164 -8.34 0.38 -5.40
N PHE A 165 -7.59 1.36 -5.89
CA PHE A 165 -6.85 2.30 -5.05
C PHE A 165 -7.09 3.76 -5.50
N PRO A 166 -8.34 4.24 -5.43
CA PRO A 166 -8.70 5.59 -5.87
C PRO A 166 -8.07 6.65 -4.97
N LEU A 167 -7.34 7.60 -5.57
CA LEU A 167 -6.68 8.69 -4.87
C LEU A 167 -7.69 9.82 -4.63
N PHE A 168 -8.65 9.64 -3.72
CA PHE A 168 -9.82 10.51 -3.56
C PHE A 168 -9.56 12.01 -3.39
N GLN A 169 -8.37 12.39 -2.91
CA GLN A 169 -7.98 13.79 -2.80
C GLN A 169 -7.58 14.40 -4.16
N LEU A 170 -6.96 13.61 -5.03
CA LEU A 170 -6.51 14.03 -6.36
C LEU A 170 -7.59 13.79 -7.42
N HIS A 171 -8.30 12.67 -7.35
CA HIS A 171 -9.37 12.29 -8.26
C HIS A 171 -10.68 11.95 -7.51
N PRO A 172 -11.38 12.96 -6.93
CA PRO A 172 -12.68 12.78 -6.30
C PRO A 172 -13.69 11.94 -7.10
N ALA A 173 -13.73 12.10 -8.42
CA ALA A 173 -14.67 11.38 -9.28
C ALA A 173 -14.41 9.86 -9.31
N SER A 174 -13.18 9.41 -9.01
CA SER A 174 -12.82 7.98 -8.95
C SER A 174 -13.64 7.23 -7.91
N LYS A 175 -14.11 7.92 -6.86
CA LYS A 175 -15.03 7.34 -5.86
C LYS A 175 -16.29 6.78 -6.50
N THR A 176 -16.92 7.53 -7.40
CA THR A 176 -18.14 7.09 -8.09
C THR A 176 -17.82 6.04 -9.14
N ILE A 177 -16.73 6.21 -9.90
CA ILE A 177 -16.34 5.27 -10.95
C ILE A 177 -16.02 3.89 -10.36
N VAL A 178 -15.21 3.80 -9.31
CA VAL A 178 -14.87 2.54 -8.66
C VAL A 178 -16.11 1.81 -8.15
N ARG A 179 -17.04 2.52 -7.48
CA ARG A 179 -18.30 1.92 -7.02
C ARG A 179 -19.14 1.40 -8.18
N ALA A 180 -19.21 2.15 -9.28
CA ALA A 180 -19.91 1.72 -10.49
C ALA A 180 -19.24 0.51 -11.16
N MET A 181 -17.91 0.41 -11.12
CA MET A 181 -17.17 -0.77 -11.59
C MET A 181 -17.55 -2.02 -10.81
N ILE A 182 -17.60 -1.93 -9.48
CA ILE A 182 -17.99 -3.05 -8.62
C ILE A 182 -19.42 -3.51 -8.96
N VAL A 183 -20.38 -2.59 -9.04
CA VAL A 183 -21.76 -2.93 -9.41
C VAL A 183 -21.85 -3.51 -10.82
N ALA A 184 -21.08 -2.98 -11.78
CA ALA A 184 -21.03 -3.53 -13.14
C ALA A 184 -20.54 -4.99 -13.15
N LYS A 185 -19.48 -5.31 -12.39
CA LYS A 185 -18.98 -6.69 -12.25
C LYS A 185 -20.01 -7.60 -11.60
N GLN A 186 -20.68 -7.14 -10.54
CA GLN A 186 -21.76 -7.89 -9.89
C GLN A 186 -22.94 -8.20 -10.85
N LYS A 187 -23.18 -7.31 -11.83
CA LYS A 187 -24.18 -7.50 -12.89
C LYS A 187 -23.67 -8.31 -14.09
N GLY A 188 -22.47 -8.89 -14.00
CA GLY A 188 -21.91 -9.74 -15.05
C GLY A 188 -21.33 -8.98 -16.25
N VAL A 189 -21.09 -7.67 -16.15
CA VAL A 189 -20.38 -6.94 -17.20
C VAL A 189 -18.95 -7.47 -17.29
N LYS A 190 -18.57 -7.95 -18.48
CA LYS A 190 -17.22 -8.45 -18.75
C LYS A 190 -16.23 -7.31 -19.03
N ASP A 191 -14.96 -7.53 -18.69
CA ASP A 191 -13.83 -6.63 -18.97
C ASP A 191 -14.05 -5.19 -18.47
N VAL A 192 -14.63 -5.03 -17.28
CA VAL A 192 -15.00 -3.71 -16.72
C VAL A 192 -13.77 -2.81 -16.62
N GLU A 193 -12.67 -3.33 -16.07
CA GLU A 193 -11.42 -2.61 -15.90
C GLU A 193 -10.89 -2.11 -17.25
N LEU A 194 -10.73 -3.01 -18.23
CA LEU A 194 -10.25 -2.65 -19.56
C LEU A 194 -11.12 -1.59 -20.26
N LYS A 195 -12.45 -1.74 -20.16
CA LYS A 195 -13.41 -0.77 -20.74
C LYS A 195 -13.32 0.59 -20.06
N VAL A 196 -13.19 0.62 -18.73
CA VAL A 196 -13.04 1.86 -17.95
C VAL A 196 -11.74 2.58 -18.28
N TYR A 197 -10.61 1.88 -18.29
CA TYR A 197 -9.34 2.51 -18.62
C TYR A 197 -9.27 3.00 -20.07
N LYS A 198 -10.00 2.36 -21.01
CA LYS A 198 -10.12 2.83 -22.41
C LYS A 198 -11.22 3.89 -22.63
N ALA A 199 -12.03 4.22 -21.62
CA ALA A 199 -13.24 5.04 -21.78
C ALA A 199 -13.00 6.53 -22.09
N ASN A 200 -11.80 7.04 -21.78
CA ASN A 200 -11.45 8.47 -21.81
C ASN A 200 -12.54 9.35 -21.17
N PHE A 201 -12.70 9.22 -19.84
CA PHE A 201 -13.75 9.91 -19.10
C PHE A 201 -13.64 11.44 -19.10
N ASN A 202 -12.45 11.99 -19.40
CA ASN A 202 -12.21 13.43 -19.54
C ASN A 202 -13.10 14.09 -20.61
N LYS A 203 -13.68 13.32 -21.54
CA LYS A 203 -14.69 13.80 -22.49
C LYS A 203 -16.04 14.14 -21.85
N TYR A 204 -16.28 13.73 -20.60
CA TYR A 204 -17.57 13.84 -19.91
C TYR A 204 -17.49 14.66 -18.62
N PHE A 205 -16.38 14.57 -17.90
CA PHE A 205 -16.14 15.30 -16.66
C PHE A 205 -14.65 15.34 -16.32
N GLU A 206 -14.24 16.33 -15.51
CA GLU A 206 -12.89 16.45 -14.98
C GLU A 206 -12.66 15.53 -13.76
N PRO A 207 -11.42 15.08 -13.48
CA PRO A 207 -11.14 14.18 -12.36
C PRO A 207 -11.59 14.67 -10.97
N ASP A 208 -11.72 15.99 -10.80
CA ASP A 208 -12.17 16.64 -9.56
C ASP A 208 -13.70 16.81 -9.45
N GLU A 209 -14.45 16.34 -10.45
CA GLU A 209 -15.92 16.34 -10.44
C GLU A 209 -16.49 15.62 -9.21
N LYS A 210 -17.55 16.20 -8.63
CA LYS A 210 -18.19 15.71 -7.40
C LYS A 210 -19.66 15.37 -7.59
N ASP A 211 -20.29 15.80 -8.69
CA ASP A 211 -21.65 15.41 -9.03
C ASP A 211 -21.71 13.91 -9.40
N VAL A 212 -22.13 13.11 -8.43
CA VAL A 212 -22.28 11.66 -8.56
C VAL A 212 -23.22 11.29 -9.71
N SER A 213 -24.28 12.07 -9.95
CA SER A 213 -25.25 11.78 -11.02
C SER A 213 -24.62 11.98 -12.40
N LYS A 214 -23.84 13.05 -12.56
CA LYS A 214 -23.10 13.33 -13.81
C LYS A 214 -22.07 12.24 -14.09
N ILE A 215 -21.28 11.86 -13.09
CA ILE A 215 -20.25 10.82 -13.22
C ILE A 215 -20.90 9.46 -13.55
N LEU A 216 -21.95 9.07 -12.83
CA LEU A 216 -22.64 7.79 -13.04
C LEU A 216 -23.33 7.74 -14.41
N LYS A 217 -23.89 8.87 -14.89
CA LYS A 217 -24.47 8.97 -16.24
C LYS A 217 -23.42 8.74 -17.32
N ALA A 218 -22.22 9.31 -17.16
CA ALA A 218 -21.11 9.09 -18.08
C ALA A 218 -20.64 7.62 -18.06
N PHE A 219 -20.48 7.03 -16.87
CA PHE A 219 -20.14 5.61 -16.72
C PHE A 219 -21.17 4.70 -17.43
N ASN A 220 -22.46 4.90 -17.15
CA ASN A 220 -23.54 4.13 -17.75
C ASN A 220 -23.56 4.25 -19.28
N LYS A 221 -23.33 5.45 -19.80
CA LYS A 221 -23.24 5.68 -21.25
C LYS A 221 -22.09 4.90 -21.88
N VAL A 222 -20.90 4.93 -21.27
CA VAL A 222 -19.70 4.26 -21.80
C VAL A 222 -19.84 2.74 -21.73
N LEU A 223 -20.21 2.20 -20.56
CA LEU A 223 -20.27 0.75 -20.35
C LEU A 223 -21.59 0.13 -20.82
N LYS A 224 -22.52 0.95 -21.34
CA LYS A 224 -23.87 0.54 -21.76
C LYS A 224 -24.63 -0.16 -20.63
N THR A 225 -24.56 0.41 -19.44
CA THR A 225 -25.25 -0.08 -18.23
C THR A 225 -26.37 0.86 -17.83
N ASN A 226 -27.22 0.41 -16.90
CA ASN A 226 -28.27 1.23 -16.29
C ASN A 226 -28.18 1.15 -14.76
N ILE A 227 -26.97 1.35 -14.24
CA ILE A 227 -26.68 1.32 -12.80
C ILE A 227 -27.30 2.55 -12.13
N LYS A 228 -28.02 2.33 -11.04
CA LYS A 228 -28.70 3.39 -10.30
C LYS A 228 -27.88 3.84 -9.09
N LEU A 229 -28.19 5.04 -8.60
CA LEU A 229 -27.49 5.68 -7.48
C LEU A 229 -27.60 4.86 -6.18
N ASP A 230 -28.77 4.26 -5.91
CA ASP A 230 -28.99 3.40 -4.75
C ASP A 230 -28.13 2.13 -4.78
N GLU A 231 -27.77 1.64 -5.98
CA GLU A 231 -26.94 0.44 -6.12
C GLU A 231 -25.49 0.69 -5.74
N ILE A 232 -24.92 1.84 -6.14
CA ILE A 232 -23.53 2.21 -5.81
C ILE A 232 -23.38 2.72 -4.38
N ASN A 233 -24.48 3.08 -3.71
CA ASN A 233 -24.50 3.57 -2.32
C ASN A 233 -24.75 2.47 -1.28
N LYS A 234 -24.83 1.19 -1.70
CA LYS A 234 -24.96 0.07 -0.77
C LYS A 234 -23.72 -0.05 0.11
N LYS A 235 -23.93 -0.33 1.40
CA LYS A 235 -22.85 -0.53 2.38
C LYS A 235 -21.81 -1.57 1.92
N SER A 236 -22.26 -2.65 1.28
CA SER A 236 -21.37 -3.71 0.77
C SER A 236 -20.41 -3.22 -0.32
N ILE A 237 -20.80 -2.21 -1.10
CA ILE A 237 -19.92 -1.61 -2.12
C ILE A 237 -18.84 -0.78 -1.43
N ASP A 238 -19.21 -0.01 -0.41
CA ASP A 238 -18.24 0.76 0.38
C ASP A 238 -17.25 -0.15 1.10
N GLU A 239 -17.74 -1.22 1.75
CA GLU A 239 -16.89 -2.22 2.40
C GLU A 239 -15.91 -2.86 1.40
N GLU A 240 -16.33 -3.12 0.17
CA GLU A 240 -15.46 -3.66 -0.88
C GLU A 240 -14.37 -2.67 -1.32
N VAL A 241 -14.72 -1.39 -1.50
CA VAL A 241 -13.74 -0.35 -1.83
C VAL A 241 -12.73 -0.17 -0.70
N PHE A 242 -13.19 -0.07 0.54
CA PHE A 242 -12.31 0.08 1.70
C PHE A 242 -11.41 -1.14 1.91
N THR A 243 -11.92 -2.34 1.63
CA THR A 243 -11.09 -3.55 1.66
C THR A 243 -9.92 -3.43 0.70
N ASP A 244 -10.14 -2.97 -0.53
CA ASP A 244 -9.06 -2.84 -1.51
C ASP A 244 -8.03 -1.77 -1.15
N ILE A 245 -8.51 -0.63 -0.63
CA ILE A 245 -7.63 0.44 -0.15
C ILE A 245 -6.78 -0.07 1.02
N ASN A 246 -7.38 -0.72 2.02
CA ASN A 246 -6.65 -1.27 3.16
C ASN A 246 -5.63 -2.33 2.72
N MET A 247 -5.95 -3.15 1.72
CA MET A 247 -5.01 -4.11 1.15
C MET A 247 -3.78 -3.39 0.56
N GLY A 248 -3.96 -2.26 -0.14
CA GLY A 248 -2.83 -1.47 -0.64
C GLY A 248 -2.03 -0.79 0.47
N GLU A 249 -2.71 -0.23 1.47
CA GLU A 249 -2.07 0.41 2.63
C GLU A 249 -1.22 -0.58 3.44
N ASN A 250 -1.70 -1.82 3.60
CA ASN A 250 -0.98 -2.88 4.32
C ASN A 250 0.37 -3.24 3.68
N VAL A 251 0.51 -3.07 2.38
CA VAL A 251 1.78 -3.27 1.63
C VAL A 251 2.39 -1.94 1.17
N MET A 252 2.00 -0.84 1.83
CA MET A 252 2.60 0.48 1.67
C MET A 252 2.54 1.03 0.24
N VAL A 253 1.40 0.85 -0.44
CA VAL A 253 1.13 1.51 -1.71
C VAL A 253 0.98 3.01 -1.48
N GLU A 254 1.93 3.80 -1.96
CA GLU A 254 1.94 5.27 -1.84
C GLU A 254 1.34 5.98 -3.08
N GLY A 255 1.06 5.24 -4.16
CA GLY A 255 0.56 5.82 -5.40
C GLY A 255 0.18 4.78 -6.45
N THR A 256 -0.38 5.26 -7.57
CA THR A 256 -0.90 4.44 -8.65
C THR A 256 -0.32 4.82 -10.02
N PRO A 257 -0.07 3.86 -10.92
CA PRO A 257 -0.23 2.43 -10.71
C PRO A 257 0.93 1.88 -9.86
N THR A 258 0.61 0.94 -8.97
CA THR A 258 1.61 0.10 -8.31
C THR A 258 1.37 -1.34 -8.73
N ILE A 259 2.43 -2.02 -9.18
CA ILE A 259 2.39 -3.42 -9.60
C ILE A 259 3.34 -4.26 -8.75
N PHE A 260 2.91 -5.47 -8.43
CA PHE A 260 3.71 -6.51 -7.81
C PHE A 260 3.79 -7.71 -8.77
N VAL A 261 4.99 -8.27 -8.90
CA VAL A 261 5.28 -9.48 -9.66
C VAL A 261 5.69 -10.57 -8.69
N ASN A 262 4.97 -11.69 -8.68
CA ASN A 262 5.26 -12.85 -7.84
C ASN A 262 5.48 -12.48 -6.36
N GLY A 263 4.67 -11.55 -5.87
CA GLY A 263 4.66 -11.06 -4.49
C GLY A 263 5.61 -9.89 -4.22
N LYS A 264 6.50 -9.50 -5.13
CA LYS A 264 7.45 -8.40 -4.92
C LYS A 264 7.03 -7.17 -5.69
N GLN A 265 7.17 -5.99 -5.11
CA GLN A 265 6.82 -4.76 -5.82
C GLN A 265 7.82 -4.51 -6.96
N ASP A 266 7.32 -4.37 -8.19
CA ASP A 266 8.13 -3.96 -9.33
C ASP A 266 8.04 -2.43 -9.48
N LYS A 267 9.14 -1.75 -9.12
CA LYS A 267 9.25 -0.30 -9.21
C LYS A 267 9.43 0.18 -10.65
N THR A 268 9.96 -0.66 -11.53
CA THR A 268 10.19 -0.36 -12.95
C THR A 268 8.89 -0.38 -13.75
N LYS A 269 7.92 -1.20 -13.31
CA LYS A 269 6.66 -1.49 -14.00
C LYS A 269 6.84 -2.19 -15.35
N LEU A 270 7.97 -2.85 -15.55
CA LEU A 270 8.35 -3.52 -16.80
C LEU A 270 8.59 -5.02 -16.60
N GLU A 271 8.68 -5.51 -15.36
CA GLU A 271 9.06 -6.90 -15.09
C GLU A 271 8.03 -7.89 -15.62
N TYR A 272 6.75 -7.49 -15.70
CA TYR A 272 5.69 -8.33 -16.28
C TYR A 272 5.96 -8.70 -17.75
N GLU A 273 6.69 -7.87 -18.51
CA GLU A 273 7.03 -8.11 -19.92
C GLU A 273 8.10 -9.18 -20.11
N MET A 274 8.69 -9.67 -19.01
CA MET A 274 9.65 -10.78 -19.01
C MET A 274 8.99 -12.13 -18.70
N LEU A 275 7.73 -12.13 -18.24
CA LEU A 275 7.00 -13.33 -17.82
C LEU A 275 6.32 -14.02 -19.01
N GLY A 276 5.95 -15.29 -18.84
CA GLY A 276 5.23 -16.06 -19.85
C GLY A 276 6.00 -16.25 -21.17
N LYS A 277 7.33 -16.19 -21.12
CA LYS A 277 8.25 -16.50 -22.21
C LYS A 277 8.82 -17.91 -22.02
N GLU A 278 7.95 -18.91 -22.16
CA GLU A 278 8.34 -20.33 -22.29
C GLU A 278 7.72 -20.92 -23.56
#